data_AF-A0ABD3PPX7-F1
#
_entry.id   AF-A0ABD3PPX7-F1
#
_cell.length_a   1.000
_cell.length_b   1.000
_cell.length_c   1.000
_cell.angle_alpha   90.00
_cell.angle_beta   90.00
_cell.angle_gamma   90.00
#
_symmetry.space_group_name_H-M   'P 1'
#
loop_
_entity.id
_entity.type
_entity.pdbx_description
1 polymer ?
#
loop_
_entity_poly.entity_id
_entity_poly.type
_entity_poly.pdbx_seq_one_letter_code
_entity_poly.pdbx_strand_id
1 'polypeptide(L)'
;MLLSHHPSYKLFRWNTIHGIDYPIADLPEQQRLTDLETQMDKGNHKSALQPEAIEHVTKAMHSNISLGYTIPITLDGIRHLKEAVVYLIGLQHQLTINENGAIIPKKRISHDLSNKQDLKRSINQRVDKHQLSSVLYGYALLPTWTSDDGHEIGALLTRLPFGSSPAPANFSVASDIICDLAPSNDLTQCEKSDPNKLSSPLQHLIPETKLLPTNIPFSEALEAQCLIT
;
A
#
# COMPACT_ATOMS: atom_id res chain seq x y z
N MET A 1 -23.35 -2.84 17.38
CA MET A 1 -23.04 -2.03 16.17
C MET A 1 -22.92 -3.02 15.03
N LEU A 2 -23.49 -2.81 13.84
CA LEU A 2 -23.58 -3.89 12.83
C LEU A 2 -22.22 -4.55 12.53
N LEU A 3 -21.19 -3.71 12.34
CA LEU A 3 -19.76 -4.05 12.33
C LEU A 3 -19.31 -5.13 13.33
N SER A 4 -19.81 -5.15 14.57
CA SER A 4 -19.30 -6.03 15.63
C SER A 4 -19.68 -7.51 15.49
N HIS A 5 -20.46 -7.86 14.46
CA HIS A 5 -20.86 -9.24 14.17
C HIS A 5 -20.01 -9.90 13.06
N HIS A 6 -19.29 -9.11 12.25
CA HIS A 6 -18.44 -9.64 11.18
C HIS A 6 -17.21 -10.39 11.76
N PRO A 7 -16.82 -11.57 11.25
CA PRO A 7 -15.72 -12.38 11.79
C PRO A 7 -14.40 -11.60 12.00
N SER A 8 -13.97 -10.86 10.98
CA SER A 8 -12.73 -10.06 11.01
C SER A 8 -12.76 -8.82 11.91
N TYR A 9 -13.92 -8.45 12.48
CA TYR A 9 -14.07 -7.19 13.23
C TYR A 9 -13.11 -7.07 14.42
N LYS A 10 -12.81 -8.19 15.10
CA LYS A 10 -11.85 -8.20 16.22
C LYS A 10 -10.45 -7.74 15.78
N LEU A 11 -9.98 -8.25 14.64
CA LEU A 11 -8.68 -7.91 14.07
C LEU A 11 -8.69 -6.51 13.46
N PHE A 12 -9.76 -6.12 12.76
CA PHE A 12 -9.93 -4.75 12.25
C PHE A 12 -9.90 -3.69 13.37
N ARG A 13 -10.62 -3.93 14.46
CA ARG A 13 -10.63 -3.05 15.66
C ARG A 13 -9.27 -3.03 16.35
N TRP A 14 -8.56 -4.16 16.40
CA TRP A 14 -7.20 -4.19 16.94
C TRP A 14 -6.27 -3.32 16.07
N ASN A 15 -6.25 -3.55 14.76
CA ASN A 15 -5.39 -2.88 13.80
C ASN A 15 -5.63 -1.35 13.74
N THR A 16 -6.85 -0.88 13.97
CA THR A 16 -7.17 0.56 14.03
C THR A 16 -6.80 1.25 15.34
N ILE A 17 -6.52 0.51 16.42
CA ILE A 17 -6.15 1.07 17.73
C ILE A 17 -4.65 0.90 18.02
N HIS A 18 -4.07 -0.23 17.61
CA HIS A 18 -2.68 -0.62 17.94
C HIS A 18 -1.73 -0.55 16.73
N GLY A 19 -2.24 -0.23 15.54
CA GLY A 19 -1.50 -0.37 14.29
C GLY A 19 -1.53 -1.82 13.77
N ILE A 20 -0.99 -2.02 12.57
CA ILE A 20 -0.91 -3.33 11.94
C ILE A 20 0.41 -3.99 12.33
N ASP A 21 0.32 -5.11 13.04
CA ASP A 21 1.46 -6.01 13.24
C ASP A 21 1.65 -6.93 12.03
N TYR A 22 2.88 -7.32 11.75
CA TYR A 22 3.23 -8.25 10.67
C TYR A 22 3.77 -9.55 11.29
N PRO A 23 3.15 -10.71 11.02
CA PRO A 23 3.64 -11.99 11.53
C PRO A 23 4.94 -12.38 10.80
N ILE A 24 6.06 -11.85 11.25
CA ILE A 24 7.38 -11.98 10.66
C ILE A 24 8.28 -12.74 11.63
N ALA A 25 8.91 -13.82 11.17
CA ALA A 25 9.93 -14.52 11.95
C ALA A 25 11.15 -13.60 12.15
N ASP A 26 11.57 -13.41 13.39
CA ASP A 26 12.72 -12.57 13.73
C ASP A 26 14.04 -13.08 13.15
N LEU A 27 14.98 -12.15 12.94
CA LEU A 27 16.37 -12.45 12.63
C LEU A 27 17.20 -12.39 13.92
N PRO A 28 18.18 -13.31 14.12
CA PRO A 28 19.17 -13.16 15.18
C PRO A 28 19.85 -11.78 15.10
N GLU A 29 19.99 -11.09 16.23
CA GLU A 29 20.37 -9.67 16.25
C GLU A 29 21.65 -9.36 15.47
N GLN A 30 22.69 -10.18 15.63
CA GLN A 30 23.95 -10.03 14.89
C GLN A 30 23.74 -10.08 13.36
N GLN A 31 22.84 -10.96 12.89
CA GLN A 31 22.48 -11.06 11.47
C GLN A 31 21.63 -9.85 11.03
N ARG A 32 20.69 -9.40 11.87
CA ARG A 32 19.88 -8.19 11.62
C ARG A 32 20.76 -6.95 11.46
N LEU A 33 21.72 -6.74 12.36
CA LEU A 33 22.66 -5.62 12.30
C LEU A 33 23.58 -5.71 11.08
N THR A 34 24.09 -6.90 10.77
CA THR A 34 24.90 -7.12 9.56
C THR A 34 24.11 -6.83 8.28
N ASP A 35 22.86 -7.29 8.19
CA ASP A 35 21.99 -7.00 7.04
C ASP A 35 21.60 -5.52 6.97
N LEU A 36 21.41 -4.82 8.11
CA LEU A 36 21.13 -3.39 8.16
C LEU A 36 22.28 -2.56 7.56
N GLU A 37 23.51 -2.74 8.05
CA GLU A 37 24.67 -2.00 7.53
C GLU A 37 24.93 -2.36 6.05
N THR A 38 24.84 -3.65 5.69
CA THR A 38 24.95 -4.09 4.28
C THR A 38 23.94 -3.40 3.35
N GLN A 39 22.74 -3.08 3.86
CA GLN A 39 21.68 -2.42 3.09
C GLN A 39 21.86 -0.90 3.06
N MET A 40 22.42 -0.29 4.11
CA MET A 40 22.80 1.12 4.11
C MET A 40 23.96 1.36 3.13
N ASP A 41 25.03 0.56 3.21
CA ASP A 41 26.20 0.64 2.33
C ASP A 41 25.88 0.38 0.85
N LYS A 42 24.89 -0.48 0.57
CA LYS A 42 24.45 -0.79 -0.80
C LYS A 42 23.68 0.37 -1.46
N GLY A 43 23.03 1.22 -0.65
CA GLY A 43 22.17 2.30 -1.14
C GLY A 43 20.97 1.82 -1.97
N ASN A 44 20.24 2.76 -2.55
CA ASN A 44 19.04 2.47 -3.35
C ASN A 44 19.37 1.76 -4.68
N HIS A 45 18.40 1.03 -5.22
CA HIS A 45 18.60 0.30 -6.48
C HIS A 45 18.89 1.27 -7.63
N LYS A 46 19.81 0.88 -8.51
CA LYS A 46 20.31 1.69 -9.65
C LYS A 46 19.23 2.32 -10.55
N SER A 47 17.99 1.79 -10.59
CA SER A 47 16.89 2.42 -11.34
C SER A 47 16.29 3.67 -10.66
N ALA A 48 16.47 3.84 -9.34
CA ALA A 48 16.11 5.07 -8.63
C ALA A 48 17.21 6.14 -8.67
N LEU A 49 18.46 5.73 -8.92
CA LEU A 49 19.65 6.61 -8.92
C LEU A 49 20.00 7.21 -10.29
N GLN A 50 19.19 6.97 -11.34
CA GLN A 50 19.39 7.64 -12.63
C GLN A 50 19.03 9.14 -12.52
N PRO A 51 19.69 10.06 -13.25
CA PRO A 51 19.36 11.48 -13.21
C PRO A 51 17.88 11.76 -13.49
N GLU A 52 17.33 11.07 -14.50
CA GLU A 52 15.90 11.11 -14.88
C GLU A 52 14.96 10.33 -13.96
N ALA A 53 15.48 9.67 -12.91
CA ALA A 53 14.69 9.02 -11.87
C ALA A 53 14.59 9.91 -10.63
N ILE A 54 15.70 10.55 -10.23
CA ILE A 54 15.81 11.36 -9.01
C ILE A 54 14.69 12.40 -8.91
N GLU A 55 14.41 13.18 -9.96
CA GLU A 55 13.33 14.19 -9.93
C GLU A 55 11.95 13.58 -9.58
N HIS A 56 11.58 12.46 -10.21
CA HIS A 56 10.31 11.79 -9.94
C HIS A 56 10.27 11.14 -8.56
N VAL A 57 11.39 10.61 -8.09
CA VAL A 57 11.56 10.01 -6.76
C VAL A 57 11.37 11.09 -5.69
N THR A 58 12.10 12.20 -5.79
CA THR A 58 11.97 13.37 -4.90
C THR A 58 10.54 13.93 -4.90
N LYS A 59 9.97 14.19 -6.08
CA LYS A 59 8.58 14.71 -6.22
C LYS A 59 7.53 13.79 -5.61
N ALA A 60 7.67 12.47 -5.79
CA ALA A 60 6.73 11.50 -5.24
C ALA A 60 6.75 11.43 -3.71
N MET A 61 7.78 11.97 -3.05
CA MET A 61 7.96 11.82 -1.60
C MET A 61 8.04 13.09 -0.79
N HIS A 62 8.33 14.25 -1.40
CA HIS A 62 7.79 15.50 -0.89
C HIS A 62 6.26 15.35 -0.69
N SER A 63 5.57 14.73 -1.65
CA SER A 63 4.14 14.40 -1.56
C SER A 63 3.82 13.46 -0.38
N ASN A 64 4.55 12.35 -0.20
CA ASN A 64 4.28 11.43 0.90
C ASN A 64 4.55 12.01 2.29
N ILE A 65 5.61 12.82 2.45
CA ILE A 65 5.90 13.52 3.70
C ILE A 65 4.80 14.56 3.97
N SER A 66 4.41 15.34 2.96
CA SER A 66 3.31 16.32 3.05
C SER A 66 1.96 15.70 3.42
N LEU A 67 1.73 14.44 3.04
CA LEU A 67 0.52 13.68 3.31
C LEU A 67 0.62 12.75 4.54
N GLY A 68 1.69 12.86 5.33
CA GLY A 68 1.88 12.07 6.57
C GLY A 68 2.13 10.57 6.37
N TYR A 69 2.38 10.13 5.14
CA TYR A 69 2.61 8.72 4.78
C TYR A 69 4.05 8.24 5.07
N THR A 70 4.96 9.18 5.32
CA THR A 70 6.36 8.92 5.65
C THR A 70 6.84 9.92 6.70
N ILE A 71 7.61 9.45 7.67
CA ILE A 71 8.42 10.27 8.57
C ILE A 71 9.88 10.23 8.07
N PRO A 72 10.52 11.38 7.76
CA PRO A 72 11.93 11.41 7.41
C PRO A 72 12.81 11.17 8.64
N ILE A 73 13.94 10.49 8.46
CA ILE A 73 14.92 10.20 9.53
C ILE A 73 16.35 10.29 8.98
N THR A 74 17.33 10.70 9.80
CA THR A 74 18.75 10.69 9.41
C THR A 74 19.28 9.26 9.33
N LEU A 75 20.31 9.00 8.52
CA LEU A 75 20.95 7.67 8.47
C LEU A 75 21.50 7.24 9.84
N ASP A 76 22.03 8.18 10.62
CA ASP A 76 22.44 7.93 12.01
C ASP A 76 21.25 7.55 12.92
N GLY A 77 20.10 8.22 12.75
CA GLY A 77 18.87 7.88 13.46
C GLY A 77 18.40 6.45 13.19
N ILE A 78 18.58 5.92 11.97
CA ILE A 78 18.26 4.52 11.62
C ILE A 78 19.08 3.54 12.49
N ARG A 79 20.38 3.82 12.71
CA ARG A 79 21.26 2.96 13.53
C ARG A 79 20.86 2.94 15.01
N HIS A 80 20.25 4.02 15.49
CA HIS A 80 19.74 4.14 16.85
C HIS A 80 18.32 3.56 17.04
N LEU A 81 17.61 3.18 15.97
CA LEU A 81 16.32 2.51 16.08
C LEU A 81 16.49 1.03 16.49
N LYS A 82 15.92 0.67 17.65
CA LYS A 82 15.80 -0.72 18.11
C LYS A 82 15.09 -1.58 17.05
N GLU A 83 15.60 -2.81 16.84
CA GLU A 83 15.07 -3.79 15.88
C GLU A 83 14.95 -3.32 14.41
N ALA A 84 15.58 -2.20 14.04
CA ALA A 84 15.54 -1.70 12.67
C ALA A 84 15.98 -2.71 11.60
N VAL A 85 15.31 -2.63 10.44
CA VAL A 85 15.57 -3.41 9.22
C VAL A 85 15.42 -2.45 8.03
N VAL A 86 16.43 -2.37 7.17
CA VAL A 86 16.44 -1.49 5.99
C VAL A 86 16.16 -2.31 4.73
N TYR A 87 15.24 -1.83 3.90
CA TYR A 87 15.01 -2.32 2.54
C TYR A 87 15.22 -1.20 1.52
N LEU A 88 15.51 -1.58 0.29
CA LEU A 88 15.93 -0.64 -0.75
C LEU A 88 14.74 -0.25 -1.60
N ILE A 89 14.82 0.93 -2.23
CA ILE A 89 13.84 1.35 -3.21
C ILE A 89 14.40 1.30 -4.62
N GLY A 90 13.52 1.06 -5.58
CA GLY A 90 13.81 1.17 -7.01
C GLY A 90 12.75 2.01 -7.71
N LEU A 91 13.04 2.42 -8.95
CA LEU A 91 12.01 2.92 -9.85
C LEU A 91 11.58 1.83 -10.82
N GLN A 92 10.27 1.75 -11.06
CA GLN A 92 9.61 0.90 -12.04
C GLN A 92 8.89 1.76 -13.08
N HIS A 93 8.89 1.28 -14.32
CA HIS A 93 8.13 1.87 -15.42
C HIS A 93 6.86 1.05 -15.63
N GLN A 94 5.71 1.68 -15.49
CA GLN A 94 4.41 1.06 -15.73
C GLN A 94 3.61 1.90 -16.72
N LEU A 95 2.64 1.29 -17.39
CA LEU A 95 1.61 2.02 -18.10
C LEU A 95 0.46 2.36 -17.14
N THR A 96 -0.23 3.46 -17.39
CA THR A 96 -1.45 3.86 -16.66
C THR A 96 -2.42 4.50 -17.65
N ILE A 97 -3.70 4.55 -17.29
CA ILE A 97 -4.72 5.27 -18.05
C ILE A 97 -4.89 6.68 -17.45
N ASN A 98 -5.04 7.71 -18.29
CA ASN A 98 -5.35 9.08 -17.86
C ASN A 98 -6.86 9.36 -17.86
N GLU A 99 -7.28 10.56 -17.43
CA GLU A 99 -8.68 10.99 -17.40
C GLU A 99 -9.42 10.93 -18.76
N ASN A 100 -8.69 10.90 -19.87
CA ASN A 100 -9.23 10.82 -21.24
C ASN A 100 -9.17 9.39 -21.81
N GLY A 101 -8.91 8.37 -20.99
CA GLY A 101 -8.80 6.98 -21.43
C GLY A 101 -7.49 6.61 -22.14
N ALA A 102 -6.57 7.56 -22.32
CA ALA A 102 -5.32 7.31 -23.04
C ALA A 102 -4.27 6.63 -22.16
N ILE A 103 -3.58 5.63 -22.73
CA ILE A 103 -2.49 4.92 -22.08
C ILE A 103 -1.23 5.81 -22.10
N ILE A 104 -0.69 6.11 -20.92
CA ILE A 104 0.52 6.93 -20.75
C ILE A 104 1.55 6.22 -19.83
N PRO A 105 2.85 6.44 -20.04
CA PRO A 105 3.89 5.92 -19.14
C PRO A 105 3.84 6.64 -17.77
N LYS A 106 3.98 5.87 -16.69
CA LYS A 106 4.03 6.36 -15.31
C LYS A 106 5.10 5.65 -14.52
N LYS A 107 6.14 6.41 -14.16
CA LYS A 107 7.17 6.00 -13.21
C LYS A 107 6.55 5.80 -11.82
N ARG A 108 6.92 4.71 -11.13
CA ARG A 108 6.46 4.34 -9.78
C ARG A 108 7.65 3.92 -8.94
N ILE A 109 7.70 4.34 -7.66
CA ILE A 109 8.69 3.78 -6.72
C ILE A 109 8.22 2.39 -6.28
N SER A 110 9.14 1.42 -6.25
CA SER A 110 8.92 0.04 -5.80
C SER A 110 9.80 -0.30 -4.61
N HIS A 111 9.26 -1.07 -3.67
CA HIS A 111 9.99 -1.53 -2.47
C HIS A 111 10.60 -2.90 -2.69
N ASP A 112 11.92 -3.03 -2.52
CA ASP A 112 12.62 -4.32 -2.64
C ASP A 112 12.53 -5.12 -1.32
N LEU A 113 11.29 -5.46 -0.96
CA LEU A 113 10.95 -6.26 0.22
C LEU A 113 11.30 -7.75 0.08
N SER A 114 11.86 -8.12 -1.08
CA SER A 114 12.29 -9.47 -1.47
C SER A 114 13.81 -9.54 -1.77
N ASN A 115 14.62 -8.54 -1.41
CA ASN A 115 16.07 -8.61 -1.62
C ASN A 115 16.69 -9.82 -0.86
N LYS A 116 17.63 -10.55 -1.48
CA LYS A 116 18.25 -11.78 -0.93
C LYS A 116 17.23 -12.94 -0.70
N GLN A 117 16.37 -13.21 -1.69
CA GLN A 117 15.38 -14.32 -1.62
C GLN A 117 16.02 -15.69 -1.35
N ASP A 118 17.19 -15.91 -1.93
CA ASP A 118 18.05 -17.09 -1.80
C ASP A 118 18.40 -17.40 -0.33
N LEU A 119 18.66 -16.36 0.47
CA LEU A 119 18.95 -16.49 1.90
C LEU A 119 17.69 -16.55 2.78
N LYS A 120 16.49 -16.30 2.22
CA LYS A 120 15.20 -16.17 2.92
C LYS A 120 15.17 -15.12 4.06
N ARG A 121 16.04 -14.09 4.01
CA ARG A 121 16.17 -13.06 5.06
C ARG A 121 15.32 -11.81 4.82
N SER A 122 14.87 -11.59 3.57
CA SER A 122 13.96 -10.52 3.19
C SER A 122 12.65 -10.55 3.99
N ILE A 123 12.03 -9.37 4.12
CA ILE A 123 10.75 -9.19 4.82
C ILE A 123 9.70 -10.16 4.29
N ASN A 124 9.48 -10.19 2.98
CA ASN A 124 8.45 -11.02 2.35
C ASN A 124 8.63 -12.53 2.55
N GLN A 125 9.87 -12.99 2.75
CA GLN A 125 10.23 -14.40 2.92
C GLN A 125 10.16 -14.85 4.39
N ARG A 126 10.20 -13.92 5.34
CA ARG A 126 10.04 -14.19 6.78
C ARG A 126 8.60 -14.09 7.28
N VAL A 127 7.67 -13.61 6.45
CA VAL A 127 6.24 -13.52 6.78
C VAL A 127 5.60 -14.91 6.85
N ASP A 128 5.06 -15.26 8.02
CA ASP A 128 4.26 -16.46 8.21
C ASP A 128 2.86 -16.28 7.60
N LYS A 129 2.67 -16.91 6.44
CA LYS A 129 1.41 -16.88 5.69
C LYS A 129 0.27 -17.61 6.39
N HIS A 130 0.53 -18.48 7.37
CA HIS A 130 -0.51 -19.19 8.13
C HIS A 130 -1.20 -18.29 9.18
N GLN A 131 -0.56 -17.19 9.57
CA GLN A 131 -1.13 -16.18 10.47
C GLN A 131 -1.84 -15.04 9.72
N LEU A 132 -1.79 -15.01 8.39
CA LEU A 132 -2.51 -14.03 7.57
C LEU A 132 -3.98 -14.44 7.39
N SER A 133 -4.88 -13.44 7.40
CA SER A 133 -6.27 -13.65 6.96
C SER A 133 -6.33 -14.02 5.48
N SER A 134 -7.34 -14.82 5.11
CA SER A 134 -7.59 -15.15 3.71
C SER A 134 -7.94 -13.88 2.92
N VAL A 135 -7.43 -13.78 1.69
CA VAL A 135 -7.63 -12.62 0.81
C VAL A 135 -8.86 -12.89 -0.06
N LEU A 136 -9.99 -12.25 0.26
CA LEU A 136 -11.19 -12.31 -0.59
C LEU A 136 -11.11 -11.29 -1.74
N TYR A 137 -10.69 -10.06 -1.44
CA TYR A 137 -10.62 -8.98 -2.43
C TYR A 137 -9.24 -8.33 -2.51
N GLY A 138 -8.59 -8.49 -3.67
CA GLY A 138 -7.64 -7.54 -4.24
C GLY A 138 -6.27 -7.36 -3.57
N TYR A 139 -5.19 -7.57 -4.34
CA TYR A 139 -3.85 -7.12 -3.95
C TYR A 139 -3.78 -5.59 -3.99
N ALA A 140 -3.98 -4.96 -2.83
CA ALA A 140 -3.81 -3.53 -2.70
C ALA A 140 -2.36 -3.10 -3.00
N LEU A 141 -2.23 -1.89 -3.54
CA LEU A 141 -0.95 -1.10 -3.68
C LEU A 141 0.11 0.92 -1.70
N LEU A 142 1.35 1.52 -1.54
CA LEU A 142 1.75 2.79 -2.18
C LEU A 142 3.29 2.98 -2.15
N PRO A 143 3.85 3.82 -3.04
CA PRO A 143 5.30 4.08 -3.17
C PRO A 143 5.87 4.96 -2.04
N THR A 144 7.17 4.85 -1.72
CA THR A 144 7.97 5.80 -0.89
C THR A 144 9.49 5.68 -1.10
N TRP A 145 10.21 6.75 -1.49
CA TRP A 145 11.44 7.31 -0.86
C TRP A 145 11.89 8.65 -1.54
N THR A 146 12.65 9.53 -0.84
CA THR A 146 13.15 10.86 -1.29
C THR A 146 14.66 10.96 -1.08
N SER A 147 15.35 11.61 -2.01
CA SER A 147 16.50 12.48 -1.68
C SER A 147 16.06 13.95 -1.73
N ASP A 148 16.69 14.80 -0.93
CA ASP A 148 16.70 16.26 -1.16
C ASP A 148 18.10 16.80 -0.83
N ASP A 149 18.41 18.03 -1.25
CA ASP A 149 19.62 18.81 -0.95
C ASP A 149 21.01 18.20 -1.28
N GLY A 150 21.06 16.93 -1.71
CA GLY A 150 22.32 16.16 -1.80
C GLY A 150 22.69 15.45 -0.49
N HIS A 151 21.80 15.42 0.50
CA HIS A 151 21.97 14.67 1.75
C HIS A 151 21.12 13.40 1.76
N GLU A 152 21.71 12.28 2.19
CA GLU A 152 21.01 11.01 2.26
C GLU A 152 20.12 10.92 3.52
N ILE A 153 18.84 10.61 3.31
CA ILE A 153 17.85 10.47 4.38
C ILE A 153 17.11 9.13 4.29
N GLY A 154 16.77 8.59 5.46
CA GLY A 154 15.86 7.46 5.61
C GLY A 154 14.39 7.87 5.56
N ALA A 155 13.54 6.88 5.32
CA ALA A 155 12.09 7.02 5.24
C ALA A 155 11.42 5.95 6.10
N LEU A 156 10.79 6.33 7.22
CA LEU A 156 9.95 5.45 8.02
C LEU A 156 8.51 5.54 7.52
N LEU A 157 7.92 4.42 7.09
CA LEU A 157 6.57 4.39 6.54
C LEU A 157 5.51 4.33 7.64
N THR A 158 4.44 5.09 7.50
CA THR A 158 3.27 5.05 8.39
C THR A 158 2.10 4.23 7.83
N ARG A 159 2.31 3.56 6.70
CA ARG A 159 1.30 2.78 5.96
C ARG A 159 1.89 1.52 5.34
N LEU A 160 1.02 0.59 4.92
CA LEU A 160 1.39 -0.62 4.19
C LEU A 160 2.15 -0.28 2.87
N PRO A 161 3.40 -0.74 2.67
CA PRO A 161 4.09 -0.63 1.39
C PRO A 161 3.56 -1.65 0.37
N PHE A 162 3.49 -1.26 -0.90
CA PHE A 162 3.11 -2.17 -1.97
C PHE A 162 4.26 -3.10 -2.40
N GLY A 163 3.93 -4.36 -2.66
CA GLY A 163 4.91 -5.46 -2.75
C GLY A 163 5.18 -6.14 -1.41
N SER A 164 4.58 -5.69 -0.31
CA SER A 164 4.60 -6.36 0.99
C SER A 164 3.64 -7.54 1.01
N SER A 165 4.11 -8.76 1.27
CA SER A 165 3.29 -9.98 1.28
C SER A 165 2.14 -10.01 2.32
N PRO A 166 2.21 -9.36 3.51
CA PRO A 166 1.07 -9.26 4.43
C PRO A 166 0.08 -8.13 4.10
N ALA A 167 0.41 -7.20 3.19
CA ALA A 167 -0.47 -6.06 2.90
C ALA A 167 -1.83 -6.43 2.29
N PRO A 168 -1.96 -7.40 1.36
CA PRO A 168 -3.25 -7.83 0.83
C PRO A 168 -4.17 -8.38 1.92
N ALA A 169 -3.68 -9.27 2.79
CA ALA A 169 -4.47 -9.84 3.88
C ALA A 169 -4.96 -8.76 4.88
N ASN A 170 -4.09 -7.80 5.20
CA ASN A 170 -4.47 -6.67 6.06
C ASN A 170 -5.42 -5.68 5.38
N PHE A 171 -5.39 -5.57 4.05
CA PHE A 171 -6.41 -4.84 3.29
C PHE A 171 -7.75 -5.58 3.32
N SER A 172 -7.77 -6.89 3.09
CA SER A 172 -8.98 -7.74 3.17
C SER A 172 -9.68 -7.65 4.53
N VAL A 173 -8.93 -7.65 5.64
CA VAL A 173 -9.47 -7.41 6.99
C VAL A 173 -10.34 -6.14 7.08
N ALA A 174 -10.07 -5.11 6.28
CA ALA A 174 -10.88 -3.90 6.20
C ALA A 174 -11.88 -3.91 5.02
N SER A 175 -11.48 -4.35 3.82
CA SER A 175 -12.36 -4.33 2.64
C SER A 175 -13.52 -5.31 2.76
N ASP A 176 -13.30 -6.49 3.32
CA ASP A 176 -14.31 -7.55 3.40
C ASP A 176 -15.44 -7.11 4.35
N ILE A 177 -15.07 -6.51 5.49
CA ILE A 177 -15.98 -5.81 6.41
C ILE A 177 -16.79 -4.73 5.66
N ILE A 178 -16.14 -3.93 4.81
CA ILE A 178 -16.82 -2.87 4.06
C ILE A 178 -17.76 -3.46 3.00
N CYS A 179 -17.39 -4.54 2.32
CA CYS A 179 -18.17 -5.18 1.25
C CYS A 179 -19.39 -5.93 1.79
N ASP A 180 -19.27 -6.66 2.91
CA ASP A 180 -20.39 -7.38 3.52
C ASP A 180 -21.41 -6.43 4.17
N LEU A 181 -20.92 -5.30 4.72
CA LEU A 181 -21.76 -4.24 5.27
C LEU A 181 -22.21 -3.19 4.24
N ALA A 182 -21.73 -3.27 3.00
CA ALA A 182 -22.15 -2.39 1.93
C ALA A 182 -23.65 -2.60 1.61
N PRO A 183 -24.28 -1.70 0.82
CA PRO A 183 -25.68 -1.85 0.41
C PRO A 183 -26.05 -3.19 -0.25
N SER A 184 -25.08 -4.00 -0.70
CA SER A 184 -25.30 -5.30 -1.35
C SER A 184 -25.86 -6.41 -0.46
N ASN A 185 -25.54 -6.45 0.84
CA ASN A 185 -25.96 -7.53 1.76
C ASN A 185 -26.76 -6.98 2.95
N ASP A 186 -26.11 -6.71 4.09
CA ASP A 186 -26.83 -6.45 5.35
C ASP A 186 -27.72 -5.19 5.31
N LEU A 187 -27.29 -4.13 4.60
CA LEU A 187 -27.99 -2.85 4.58
C LEU A 187 -29.22 -2.78 3.65
N THR A 188 -29.37 -3.69 2.67
CA THR A 188 -30.62 -3.82 1.87
C THR A 188 -31.61 -4.80 2.48
N GLN A 189 -31.13 -5.81 3.22
CA GLN A 189 -32.02 -6.73 3.97
C GLN A 189 -32.55 -6.11 5.28
N CYS A 190 -32.01 -4.96 5.71
CA CYS A 190 -32.44 -4.25 6.90
C CYS A 190 -33.70 -3.40 6.64
N GLU A 191 -34.87 -3.86 7.10
CA GLU A 191 -36.16 -3.15 7.00
C GLU A 191 -36.15 -1.70 7.56
N LYS A 192 -35.17 -1.35 8.40
CA LYS A 192 -35.00 -0.02 9.01
C LYS A 192 -34.12 0.91 8.17
N SER A 193 -33.54 0.41 7.08
CA SER A 193 -32.62 1.11 6.18
C SER A 193 -33.37 1.48 4.90
N ASP A 194 -33.97 2.68 4.87
CA ASP A 194 -34.55 3.22 3.62
C ASP A 194 -33.50 4.09 2.90
N PRO A 195 -32.91 3.61 1.79
CA PRO A 195 -31.86 4.35 1.07
C PRO A 195 -32.37 5.64 0.43
N ASN A 196 -33.70 5.83 0.31
CA ASN A 196 -34.31 7.05 -0.22
C ASN A 196 -34.54 8.12 0.86
N LYS A 197 -34.41 7.75 2.14
CA LYS A 197 -34.51 8.68 3.29
C LYS A 197 -33.17 8.90 4.00
N LEU A 198 -32.26 7.94 3.93
CA LEU A 198 -30.95 7.98 4.61
C LEU A 198 -29.85 8.56 3.71
N SER A 199 -29.86 9.88 3.56
CA SER A 199 -28.74 10.60 2.91
C SER A 199 -27.51 10.69 3.81
N SER A 200 -26.31 10.64 3.23
CA SER A 200 -25.08 11.01 3.95
C SER A 200 -25.15 12.48 4.41
N PRO A 201 -24.64 12.84 5.61
CA PRO A 201 -24.48 14.24 5.99
C PRO A 201 -23.63 15.04 4.99
N LEU A 202 -22.73 14.36 4.27
CA LEU A 202 -21.87 14.94 3.22
C LEU A 202 -22.48 14.82 1.81
N GLN A 203 -23.72 14.34 1.66
CA GLN A 203 -24.37 14.16 0.35
C GLN A 203 -24.42 15.46 -0.48
N HIS A 204 -24.54 16.60 0.20
CA HIS A 204 -24.53 17.94 -0.40
C HIS A 204 -23.17 18.36 -1.02
N LEU A 205 -22.09 17.63 -0.71
CA LEU A 205 -20.76 17.81 -1.33
C LEU A 205 -20.55 16.91 -2.55
N ILE A 206 -21.42 15.92 -2.76
CA ILE A 206 -21.35 14.96 -3.85
C ILE A 206 -22.19 15.50 -5.02
N PRO A 207 -21.61 15.75 -6.21
CA PRO A 207 -22.39 16.17 -7.38
C PRO A 207 -23.47 15.15 -7.72
N GLU A 208 -24.65 15.63 -8.15
CA GLU A 208 -25.74 14.74 -8.57
C GLU A 208 -25.31 13.79 -9.70
N THR A 209 -25.71 12.52 -9.58
CA THR A 209 -25.37 11.48 -10.56
C THR A 209 -26.04 11.76 -11.89
N LYS A 210 -25.28 12.32 -12.84
CA LYS A 210 -25.70 12.52 -14.23
C LYS A 210 -25.79 11.18 -14.94
N LEU A 211 -26.96 10.54 -14.86
CA LEU A 211 -27.27 9.34 -15.62
C LEU A 211 -27.18 9.65 -17.12
N LEU A 212 -26.35 8.89 -17.83
CA LEU A 212 -26.28 8.95 -19.29
C LEU A 212 -27.50 8.24 -19.91
N PRO A 213 -28.00 8.70 -21.07
CA PRO A 213 -29.05 7.99 -21.80
C PRO A 213 -28.71 6.53 -22.08
N THR A 214 -29.65 5.62 -21.86
CA THR A 214 -29.50 4.16 -22.03
C THR A 214 -29.25 3.70 -23.47
N ASN A 215 -29.29 4.60 -24.45
CA ASN A 215 -28.92 4.35 -25.84
C ASN A 215 -27.49 4.78 -26.19
N ILE A 216 -26.70 5.30 -25.25
CA ILE A 216 -25.26 5.47 -25.45
C ILE A 216 -24.59 4.09 -25.38
N PRO A 217 -23.91 3.62 -26.44
CA PRO A 217 -23.20 2.35 -26.40
C PRO A 217 -21.98 2.46 -25.48
N PHE A 218 -21.65 1.35 -24.81
CA PHE A 218 -20.34 1.23 -24.16
C PHE A 218 -19.23 1.32 -25.21
N SER A 219 -18.14 2.01 -24.88
CA SER A 219 -16.91 1.97 -25.68
C SER A 219 -16.35 0.55 -25.72
N GLU A 220 -15.68 0.20 -26.83
CA GLU A 220 -14.92 -1.04 -26.91
C GLU A 220 -13.91 -1.14 -25.75
N ALA A 221 -13.89 -2.29 -25.08
CA ALA A 221 -13.01 -2.51 -23.94
C ALA A 221 -11.58 -2.75 -24.45
N LEU A 222 -10.67 -1.82 -24.14
CA LEU A 222 -9.25 -1.99 -24.45
C LEU A 222 -8.71 -3.26 -23.77
N GLU A 223 -7.90 -4.03 -24.50
CA GLU A 223 -7.31 -5.27 -24.00
C GLU A 223 -6.47 -5.02 -22.74
N ALA A 224 -6.90 -5.60 -21.62
CA ALA A 224 -6.17 -5.50 -20.37
C ALA A 224 -4.89 -6.36 -20.46
N GLN A 225 -3.72 -5.71 -20.58
CA GLN A 225 -2.41 -6.37 -20.58
C GLN A 225 -2.08 -7.00 -19.21
N CYS A 226 -2.72 -8.12 -18.92
CA CYS A 226 -2.39 -8.99 -17.80
C CYS A 226 -1.17 -9.84 -18.21
N LEU A 227 0.03 -9.26 -18.10
CA LEU A 227 1.30 -9.98 -18.23
C LEU A 227 1.47 -10.91 -17.02
N ILE A 228 0.84 -12.08 -17.09
CA ILE A 228 1.12 -13.22 -16.23
C ILE A 228 2.36 -13.92 -16.80
N THR A 229 3.51 -13.68 -16.15
CA THR A 229 4.82 -14.30 -16.45
C THR A 229 5.39 -14.91 -15.19
#